data_AF-A0A9X3F148-F1
#
_entry.id   AF-A0A9X3F148-F1
#
_cell.length_a   1.000
_cell.length_b   1.000
_cell.length_c   1.000
_cell.angle_alpha   90.00
_cell.angle_beta   90.00
_cell.angle_gamma   90.00
#
_symmetry.space_group_name_H-M   'P 1'
#
loop_
_entity.id
_entity.type
_entity.pdbx_description
1 polymer ?
#
loop_
_entity_poly.entity_id
_entity_poly.type
_entity_poly.pdbx_seq_one_letter_code
_entity_poly.pdbx_strand_id
1 'polypeptide(L)'
;MSDFHPGHEAANLFAPDPSVSNPPDADAPERPARFYRPDPNHPERLLRIAGDDDVDQADLTATAMHGAFRAFVLDPHYPCVGARSAVHNNSYRLGVYDALGSAAATAALARDLATFTRDIDQIDGPFATFVALFTGPQDAGEQSFERALWSQLQALHEADAAPWDSSVSSDPDDPHFSFSYAGTAYFIVGLHPGSARLSRQFPWPALVFNPHAQFERLRETGKYERMQAVVRDKERALQGDINPALDDFGGDSEARQYSGRQVEPDWHAPFQPRGSEAEAEAEDEPQAPTGGCPYHSRVTATHVIEPRPGVRYRIPRQSGVAFAIERGQLLRIIDPEGRQVCDLYSLARGELREHLSSGRSIDYADKLYLSTGDVLYSNRERPMWTIGRDDVGRHDLVLTPCSPEMYRRLRGDDGTHPSCYENLRGPLAAFGVEADSIGSTFNIFMDVRFDPATGKMTIAPPASAAGDCIELRAEMDMVVGLTACSSEVTNAGSLKPIDFELVPE
;
A
#
# COMPACT_ATOMS: atom_id res chain seq x y z
N MET A 1 32.26 -59.62 -12.54
CA MET A 1 31.85 -58.22 -12.72
C MET A 1 30.62 -58.22 -13.63
N SER A 2 29.45 -58.78 -13.33
CA SER A 2 28.63 -58.82 -12.10
C SER A 2 28.58 -57.47 -11.40
N ASP A 3 27.55 -56.68 -11.69
CA ASP A 3 26.86 -55.84 -10.69
C ASP A 3 25.50 -55.33 -11.20
N PHE A 4 24.46 -55.86 -10.56
CA PHE A 4 23.20 -55.25 -10.11
C PHE A 4 22.47 -54.20 -10.97
N HIS A 5 21.32 -54.63 -11.53
CA HIS A 5 20.13 -53.80 -11.68
C HIS A 5 19.17 -54.05 -10.51
N PRO A 6 18.70 -53.03 -9.77
CA PRO A 6 17.52 -53.13 -8.94
C PRO A 6 16.31 -52.50 -9.64
N GLY A 7 15.18 -53.20 -9.62
CA GLY A 7 13.87 -52.64 -9.95
C GLY A 7 13.28 -51.79 -8.83
N HIS A 8 12.17 -51.13 -9.13
CA HIS A 8 11.23 -50.62 -8.13
C HIS A 8 9.80 -50.71 -8.68
N GLU A 9 8.98 -51.54 -8.02
CA GLU A 9 7.54 -51.31 -7.89
C GLU A 9 7.29 -50.13 -6.94
N ALA A 10 6.30 -49.30 -7.23
CA ALA A 10 5.53 -48.57 -6.22
C ALA A 10 4.16 -48.13 -6.76
N ALA A 11 3.15 -48.87 -6.29
CA ALA A 11 1.79 -48.48 -5.94
C ALA A 11 1.15 -47.22 -6.56
N ASN A 12 0.06 -47.50 -7.27
CA ASN A 12 -1.07 -46.62 -7.53
C ASN A 12 -1.72 -46.22 -6.18
N LEU A 13 -1.44 -45.01 -5.71
CA LEU A 13 -2.14 -44.33 -4.61
C LEU A 13 -2.75 -43.05 -5.20
N PHE A 14 -4.00 -42.75 -4.84
CA PHE A 14 -4.79 -41.57 -5.25
C PHE A 14 -5.64 -41.72 -6.52
N ALA A 15 -6.57 -42.69 -6.50
CA ALA A 15 -7.87 -42.49 -7.16
C ALA A 15 -8.78 -41.69 -6.20
N PRO A 16 -9.56 -40.69 -6.65
CA PRO A 16 -10.43 -39.92 -5.78
C PRO A 16 -11.69 -40.70 -5.37
N ASP A 17 -12.06 -40.60 -4.10
CA ASP A 17 -13.29 -41.12 -3.50
C ASP A 17 -14.51 -40.26 -3.95
N PRO A 18 -15.56 -40.84 -4.57
CA PRO A 18 -16.70 -40.09 -5.10
C PRO A 18 -17.78 -39.76 -4.05
N SER A 19 -17.47 -39.72 -2.75
CA SER A 19 -18.46 -39.56 -1.67
C SER A 19 -18.35 -38.34 -0.75
N VAL A 20 -17.71 -37.24 -1.18
CA VAL A 20 -17.72 -35.97 -0.41
C VAL A 20 -18.29 -34.82 -1.25
N SER A 21 -19.59 -34.61 -1.11
CA SER A 21 -20.23 -33.32 -1.41
C SER A 21 -20.27 -32.50 -0.12
N ASN A 22 -19.71 -31.28 -0.11
CA ASN A 22 -20.12 -30.26 0.84
C ASN A 22 -20.15 -28.85 0.18
N PRO A 23 -21.06 -27.97 0.63
CA PRO A 23 -21.45 -26.72 -0.04
C PRO A 23 -20.48 -25.56 0.26
N PRO A 24 -20.64 -24.38 -0.39
CA PRO A 24 -19.78 -23.23 -0.14
C PRO A 24 -19.91 -22.73 1.30
N ASP A 25 -18.77 -22.57 1.99
CA ASP A 25 -18.70 -21.97 3.32
C ASP A 25 -19.16 -20.50 3.26
N ALA A 26 -20.23 -20.21 4.00
CA ALA A 26 -20.77 -18.87 4.21
C ALA A 26 -20.25 -18.21 5.52
N ASP A 27 -19.13 -18.69 6.06
CA ASP A 27 -18.50 -18.17 7.28
C ASP A 27 -16.97 -18.12 7.10
N ALA A 28 -16.46 -17.08 6.42
CA ALA A 28 -15.05 -16.73 6.56
C ALA A 28 -14.90 -15.96 7.89
N PRO A 29 -14.12 -16.43 8.87
CA PRO A 29 -14.00 -15.74 10.15
C PRO A 29 -13.40 -14.35 9.93
N GLU A 30 -14.03 -13.31 10.48
CA GLU A 30 -13.43 -11.98 10.62
C GLU A 30 -12.01 -12.16 11.18
N ARG A 31 -10.99 -11.67 10.47
CA ARG A 31 -9.61 -11.73 10.98
C ARG A 31 -9.60 -11.09 12.36
N PRO A 32 -9.09 -11.78 13.39
CA PRO A 32 -9.19 -11.27 14.75
C PRO A 32 -8.48 -9.91 14.89
N ALA A 33 -9.20 -8.91 15.40
CA ALA A 33 -8.66 -7.61 15.78
C ALA A 33 -7.40 -7.76 16.66
N ARG A 34 -6.28 -7.18 16.23
CA ARG A 34 -4.98 -7.23 16.93
C ARG A 34 -4.77 -5.98 17.79
N PHE A 35 -5.77 -5.63 18.57
CA PHE A 35 -5.77 -4.50 19.51
C PHE A 35 -5.72 -5.01 20.95
N TYR A 36 -4.77 -4.49 21.72
CA TYR A 36 -4.38 -5.06 23.01
C TYR A 36 -4.18 -4.00 24.11
N ARG A 37 -4.32 -4.44 25.36
CA ARG A 37 -3.84 -3.75 26.57
C ARG A 37 -2.91 -4.64 27.38
N PRO A 38 -1.99 -4.08 28.20
CA PRO A 38 -1.29 -4.86 29.21
C PRO A 38 -2.27 -5.50 30.20
N ASP A 39 -1.97 -6.72 30.66
CA ASP A 39 -2.68 -7.31 31.80
C ASP A 39 -2.41 -6.47 33.07
N PRO A 40 -3.44 -6.07 33.83
CA PRO A 40 -3.27 -5.25 35.03
C PRO A 40 -2.37 -5.88 36.11
N ASN A 41 -2.35 -7.21 36.20
CA ASN A 41 -1.59 -7.96 37.19
C ASN A 41 -0.26 -8.49 36.63
N HIS A 42 -0.20 -8.74 35.33
CA HIS A 42 0.94 -9.30 34.62
C HIS A 42 1.32 -8.44 33.40
N PRO A 43 1.85 -7.23 33.59
CA PRO A 43 1.98 -6.25 32.53
C PRO A 43 2.89 -6.67 31.36
N GLU A 44 3.72 -7.71 31.55
CA GLU A 44 4.47 -8.41 30.50
C GLU A 44 3.59 -9.22 29.53
N ARG A 45 2.30 -9.40 29.83
CA ARG A 45 1.30 -10.10 29.01
C ARG A 45 0.35 -9.10 28.38
N LEU A 46 -0.08 -9.38 27.15
CA LEU A 46 -1.10 -8.62 26.45
C LEU A 46 -2.44 -9.36 26.46
N LEU A 47 -3.49 -8.60 26.79
CA LEU A 47 -4.88 -9.02 26.72
C LEU A 47 -5.52 -8.36 25.50
N ARG A 48 -6.21 -9.17 24.69
CA ARG A 48 -6.96 -8.68 23.54
C ARG A 48 -8.17 -7.86 23.98
N ILE A 49 -8.46 -6.79 23.24
CA ILE A 49 -9.63 -5.94 23.45
C ILE A 49 -10.62 -6.27 22.32
N ALA A 50 -11.45 -7.29 22.54
CA ALA A 50 -12.65 -7.56 21.74
C ALA A 50 -13.86 -7.29 22.65
N GLY A 51 -14.95 -6.74 22.09
CA GLY A 51 -16.12 -6.33 22.86
C GLY A 51 -16.70 -7.44 23.75
N ASP A 52 -17.04 -7.05 24.98
CA ASP A 52 -17.74 -7.74 26.08
C ASP A 52 -17.39 -9.23 26.34
N ASP A 53 -16.53 -9.41 27.35
CA ASP A 53 -16.28 -10.59 28.19
C ASP A 53 -15.31 -11.70 27.71
N ASP A 54 -14.78 -11.68 26.49
CA ASP A 54 -13.78 -12.67 26.05
C ASP A 54 -12.35 -12.11 26.11
N VAL A 55 -11.60 -12.51 27.15
CA VAL A 55 -10.19 -12.13 27.33
C VAL A 55 -9.28 -13.20 26.74
N ASP A 56 -8.98 -13.06 25.44
CA ASP A 56 -7.98 -13.89 24.78
C ASP A 56 -6.55 -13.37 25.01
N GLN A 57 -5.62 -14.31 25.20
CA GLN A 57 -4.19 -13.99 25.20
C GLN A 57 -3.73 -13.57 23.80
N ALA A 58 -2.79 -12.63 23.74
CA ALA A 58 -2.18 -12.22 22.49
C ALA A 58 -1.50 -13.38 21.75
N ASP A 59 -1.49 -13.31 20.42
CA ASP A 59 -0.74 -14.26 19.61
C ASP A 59 0.78 -14.14 19.86
N LEU A 60 1.54 -15.16 19.40
CA LEU A 60 2.98 -15.21 19.62
C LEU A 60 3.72 -14.01 19.00
N THR A 61 3.24 -13.49 17.87
CA THR A 61 3.82 -12.33 17.21
C THR A 61 3.64 -11.08 18.06
N ALA A 62 2.41 -10.83 18.53
CA ALA A 62 2.10 -9.69 19.38
C ALA A 62 2.83 -9.76 20.72
N THR A 63 2.96 -10.95 21.31
CA THR A 63 3.72 -11.15 22.55
C THR A 63 5.21 -10.85 22.34
N ALA A 64 5.82 -11.32 21.24
CA ALA A 64 7.23 -11.07 20.95
C ALA A 64 7.51 -9.57 20.71
N MET A 65 6.68 -8.90 19.90
CA MET A 65 6.83 -7.49 19.59
C MET A 65 6.59 -6.60 20.82
N HIS A 66 5.63 -6.96 21.67
CA HIS A 66 5.38 -6.30 22.95
C HIS A 66 6.55 -6.44 23.92
N GLY A 67 7.08 -7.66 24.07
CA GLY A 67 8.25 -7.91 24.91
C GLY A 67 9.44 -7.06 24.48
N ALA A 68 9.70 -6.97 23.17
CA ALA A 68 10.75 -6.13 22.62
C ALA A 68 10.48 -4.63 22.84
N PHE A 69 9.25 -4.15 22.63
CA PHE A 69 8.88 -2.76 22.89
C PHE A 69 9.07 -2.38 24.36
N ARG A 70 8.61 -3.24 25.29
CA ARG A 70 8.81 -3.03 26.73
C ARG A 70 10.29 -3.01 27.08
N ALA A 71 11.09 -3.95 26.57
CA ALA A 71 12.52 -3.99 26.83
C ALA A 71 13.23 -2.73 26.31
N PHE A 72 12.86 -2.27 25.11
CA PHE A 72 13.40 -1.06 24.50
C PHE A 72 13.08 0.20 25.33
N VAL A 73 11.82 0.40 25.71
CA VAL A 73 11.39 1.59 26.46
C VAL A 73 11.88 1.56 27.91
N LEU A 74 11.89 0.39 28.56
CA LEU A 74 12.30 0.26 29.96
C LEU A 74 13.81 0.21 30.16
N ASP A 75 14.62 0.24 29.09
CA ASP A 75 16.06 0.38 29.21
C ASP A 75 16.41 1.63 30.04
N PRO A 76 17.29 1.53 31.06
CA PRO A 76 17.66 2.68 31.90
C PRO A 76 18.20 3.89 31.12
N HIS A 77 18.82 3.63 29.97
CA HIS A 77 19.39 4.63 29.07
C HIS A 77 18.34 5.20 28.09
N TYR A 78 17.15 4.59 27.97
CA TYR A 78 16.10 5.13 27.13
C TYR A 78 15.68 6.53 27.62
N PRO A 79 15.70 7.56 26.75
CA PRO A 79 15.67 8.95 27.19
C PRO A 79 14.26 9.48 27.43
N CYS A 80 13.25 8.96 26.73
CA CYS A 80 11.87 9.47 26.80
C CYS A 80 11.19 9.05 28.11
N VAL A 81 11.12 9.99 29.05
CA VAL A 81 10.49 9.78 30.36
C VAL A 81 8.97 9.59 30.28
N GLY A 82 8.31 10.19 29.28
CA GLY A 82 6.87 10.01 29.03
C GLY A 82 6.55 8.58 28.64
N ALA A 83 7.26 8.02 27.66
CA ALA A 83 7.11 6.63 27.24
C ALA A 83 7.41 5.65 28.38
N ARG A 84 8.49 5.89 29.15
CA ARG A 84 8.80 5.06 30.34
C ARG A 84 7.68 5.09 31.37
N SER A 85 7.13 6.26 31.64
CA SER A 85 6.01 6.42 32.55
C SER A 85 4.78 5.68 32.04
N ALA A 86 4.46 5.76 30.75
CA ALA A 86 3.33 5.04 30.16
C ALA A 86 3.48 3.51 30.31
N VAL A 87 4.67 2.96 30.07
CA VAL A 87 4.92 1.52 30.20
C VAL A 87 4.93 1.07 31.67
N HIS A 88 5.48 1.88 32.60
CA HIS A 88 5.45 1.57 34.03
C HIS A 88 4.05 1.59 34.63
N ASN A 89 3.18 2.49 34.16
CA ASN A 89 1.81 2.63 34.67
C ASN A 89 0.79 1.82 33.87
N ASN A 90 1.22 1.05 32.86
CA ASN A 90 0.34 0.30 31.95
C ASN A 90 -0.70 1.17 31.23
N SER A 91 -0.41 2.46 31.06
CA SER A 91 -1.32 3.45 30.49
C SER A 91 -1.18 3.56 28.97
N TYR A 92 -0.91 2.44 28.30
CA TYR A 92 -0.84 2.36 26.85
C TYR A 92 -1.78 1.30 26.28
N ARG A 93 -2.09 1.46 25.00
CA ARG A 93 -2.69 0.43 24.15
C ARG A 93 -1.74 0.09 23.02
N LEU A 94 -1.81 -1.14 22.55
CA LEU A 94 -0.91 -1.66 21.54
C LEU A 94 -1.69 -2.33 20.42
N GLY A 95 -1.44 -1.92 19.19
CA GLY A 95 -1.94 -2.57 17.99
C GLY A 95 -0.79 -3.24 17.23
N VAL A 96 -1.03 -4.45 16.70
CA VAL A 96 -0.08 -5.13 15.80
C VAL A 96 -0.71 -5.27 14.43
N TYR A 97 -0.12 -4.59 13.46
CA TYR A 97 -0.61 -4.51 12.10
C TYR A 97 0.33 -5.20 11.13
N ASP A 98 -0.15 -5.41 9.92
CA ASP A 98 0.66 -5.87 8.80
C ASP A 98 1.65 -4.76 8.39
N ALA A 99 2.00 -4.62 7.11
CA ALA A 99 2.99 -3.64 6.69
C ALA A 99 2.51 -2.18 6.91
N LEU A 100 3.41 -1.33 7.42
CA LEU A 100 3.21 0.12 7.53
C LEU A 100 2.91 0.70 6.14
N GLY A 101 1.84 1.49 6.05
CA GLY A 101 1.38 2.08 4.78
C GLY A 101 0.42 1.20 3.99
N SER A 102 0.18 -0.06 4.38
CA SER A 102 -0.83 -0.90 3.71
C SER A 102 -2.26 -0.47 4.07
N ALA A 103 -3.19 -0.62 3.12
CA ALA A 103 -4.60 -0.26 3.34
C ALA A 103 -5.25 -1.07 4.48
N ALA A 104 -4.92 -2.36 4.61
CA ALA A 104 -5.43 -3.21 5.68
C ALA A 104 -4.93 -2.77 7.06
N ALA A 105 -3.63 -2.48 7.18
CA ALA A 105 -3.06 -1.92 8.40
C ALA A 105 -3.68 -0.56 8.72
N THR A 106 -3.88 0.30 7.71
CA THR A 106 -4.53 1.61 7.85
C THR A 106 -5.94 1.48 8.37
N ALA A 107 -6.78 0.63 7.76
CA ALA A 107 -8.17 0.45 8.19
C ALA A 107 -8.27 -0.15 9.60
N ALA A 108 -7.38 -1.07 9.96
CA ALA A 108 -7.31 -1.62 11.31
C ALA A 108 -6.87 -0.56 12.32
N LEU A 109 -5.77 0.14 12.02
CA LEU A 109 -5.27 1.25 12.84
C LEU A 109 -6.29 2.36 13.01
N ALA A 110 -7.02 2.73 11.95
CA ALA A 110 -8.09 3.71 11.97
C ALA A 110 -9.18 3.35 13.00
N ARG A 111 -9.65 2.09 12.99
CA ARG A 111 -10.64 1.59 13.95
C ARG A 111 -10.12 1.54 15.38
N ASP A 112 -8.91 1.02 15.55
CA ASP A 112 -8.30 0.81 16.86
C ASP A 112 -7.89 2.14 17.50
N LEU A 113 -7.35 3.08 16.71
CA LEU A 113 -7.03 4.43 17.14
C LEU A 113 -8.29 5.20 17.52
N ALA A 114 -9.37 5.13 16.72
CA ALA A 114 -10.66 5.75 17.07
C ALA A 114 -11.25 5.16 18.37
N THR A 115 -11.05 3.87 18.61
CA THR A 115 -11.44 3.23 19.88
C THR A 115 -10.60 3.75 21.03
N PHE A 116 -9.28 3.80 20.87
CA PHE A 116 -8.39 4.41 21.84
C PHE A 116 -8.79 5.86 22.14
N THR A 117 -9.07 6.68 21.13
CA THR A 117 -9.48 8.09 21.28
C THR A 117 -10.68 8.23 22.22
N ARG A 118 -11.70 7.38 22.06
CA ARG A 118 -12.90 7.38 22.93
C ARG A 118 -12.58 6.96 24.37
N ASP A 119 -11.55 6.15 24.56
CA ASP A 119 -11.20 5.55 25.85
C ASP A 119 -10.05 6.27 26.57
N ILE A 120 -9.42 7.30 25.98
CA ILE A 120 -8.25 8.01 26.55
C ILE A 120 -8.51 8.42 28.00
N ASP A 121 -9.66 9.02 28.29
CA ASP A 121 -9.98 9.54 29.62
C ASP A 121 -10.24 8.44 30.66
N GLN A 122 -10.38 7.19 30.23
CA GLN A 122 -10.55 6.01 31.09
C GLN A 122 -9.22 5.32 31.40
N ILE A 123 -8.10 5.77 30.80
CA ILE A 123 -6.79 5.20 31.02
C ILE A 123 -6.15 5.87 32.24
N ASP A 124 -6.03 5.10 33.33
CA ASP A 124 -5.32 5.55 34.53
C ASP A 124 -3.82 5.71 34.26
N GLY A 125 -3.35 6.95 34.24
CA GLY A 125 -1.92 7.24 34.16
C GLY A 125 -1.61 8.68 33.78
N PRO A 126 -0.36 9.14 34.00
CA PRO A 126 0.05 10.49 33.64
C PRO A 126 0.20 10.70 32.13
N PHE A 127 0.34 9.61 31.36
CA PHE A 127 0.50 9.64 29.91
C PHE A 127 -0.34 8.51 29.30
N ALA A 128 -1.28 8.85 28.42
CA ALA A 128 -1.97 7.88 27.60
C ALA A 128 -1.20 7.75 26.28
N THR A 129 -0.94 6.52 25.83
CA THR A 129 -0.19 6.30 24.59
C THR A 129 -0.79 5.17 23.78
N PHE A 130 -0.91 5.38 22.47
CA PHE A 130 -1.22 4.30 21.54
C PHE A 130 0.04 3.91 20.77
N VAL A 131 0.37 2.62 20.77
CA VAL A 131 1.54 2.07 20.11
C VAL A 131 1.08 1.22 18.93
N ALA A 132 1.30 1.70 17.72
CA ALA A 132 1.07 0.93 16.50
C ALA A 132 2.38 0.26 16.07
N LEU A 133 2.44 -1.07 16.12
CA LEU A 133 3.57 -1.85 15.66
C LEU A 133 3.23 -2.53 14.33
N PHE A 134 4.17 -2.51 13.38
CA PHE A 134 3.95 -3.05 12.04
C PHE A 134 4.94 -4.20 11.78
N THR A 135 4.49 -5.28 11.15
CA THR A 135 5.38 -6.42 10.87
C THR A 135 6.44 -6.13 9.81
N GLY A 136 6.30 -5.05 9.05
CA GLY A 136 7.27 -4.57 8.07
C GLY A 136 6.91 -3.18 7.53
N PRO A 137 7.75 -2.60 6.64
CA PRO A 137 9.03 -3.12 6.14
C PRO A 137 10.16 -3.03 7.19
N GLN A 138 10.96 -4.09 7.34
CA GLN A 138 12.05 -4.14 8.36
C GLN A 138 13.39 -3.60 7.85
N ASP A 139 13.52 -3.38 6.55
CA ASP A 139 14.71 -2.90 5.85
C ASP A 139 14.63 -1.40 5.49
N ALA A 140 13.65 -0.68 6.07
CA ALA A 140 13.48 0.74 5.80
C ALA A 140 14.60 1.60 6.42
N GLY A 141 15.38 2.23 5.56
CA GLY A 141 16.20 3.41 5.91
C GLY A 141 15.32 4.63 6.23
N GLU A 142 15.94 5.70 6.74
CA GLU A 142 15.22 6.88 7.25
C GLU A 142 14.23 7.49 6.24
N GLN A 143 14.65 7.69 4.99
CA GLN A 143 13.78 8.28 3.96
C GLN A 143 12.62 7.37 3.57
N SER A 144 12.85 6.05 3.48
CA SER A 144 11.77 5.09 3.19
C SER A 144 10.76 5.02 4.33
N PHE A 145 11.23 5.06 5.59
CA PHE A 145 10.35 5.09 6.75
C PHE A 145 9.56 6.40 6.82
N GLU A 146 10.20 7.55 6.60
CA GLU A 146 9.52 8.86 6.55
C GLU A 146 8.40 8.89 5.50
N ARG A 147 8.65 8.39 4.28
CA ARG A 147 7.61 8.29 3.25
C ARG A 147 6.46 7.37 3.67
N ALA A 148 6.77 6.21 4.25
CA ALA A 148 5.75 5.27 4.71
C ALA A 148 4.92 5.83 5.88
N LEU A 149 5.57 6.54 6.82
CA LEU A 149 4.91 7.24 7.91
C LEU A 149 3.94 8.29 7.36
N TRP A 150 4.40 9.18 6.48
CA TRP A 150 3.52 10.24 5.96
C TRP A 150 2.39 9.69 5.10
N SER A 151 2.65 8.66 4.28
CA SER A 151 1.59 7.95 3.56
C SER A 151 0.56 7.34 4.51
N GLN A 152 1.01 6.77 5.64
CA GLN A 152 0.12 6.21 6.66
C GLN A 152 -0.73 7.29 7.34
N LEU A 153 -0.15 8.46 7.64
CA LEU A 153 -0.87 9.60 8.23
C LEU A 153 -1.86 10.22 7.25
N GLN A 154 -1.47 10.38 5.97
CA GLN A 154 -2.37 10.84 4.91
C GLN A 154 -3.58 9.90 4.77
N ALA A 155 -3.35 8.59 4.73
CA ALA A 155 -4.43 7.61 4.61
C ALA A 155 -5.34 7.57 5.85
N LEU A 156 -4.80 7.79 7.05
CA LEU A 156 -5.61 7.96 8.26
C LEU A 156 -6.48 9.21 8.20
N HIS A 157 -5.90 10.34 7.80
CA HIS A 157 -6.63 11.60 7.61
C HIS A 157 -7.73 11.50 6.55
N GLU A 158 -7.46 10.80 5.46
CA GLU A 158 -8.44 10.51 4.42
C GLU A 158 -9.54 9.54 4.86
N ALA A 159 -9.27 8.68 5.84
CA ALA A 159 -10.28 7.81 6.45
C ALA A 159 -11.07 8.48 7.58
N ASP A 160 -10.57 9.60 8.12
CA ASP A 160 -11.21 10.28 9.24
C ASP A 160 -12.49 10.98 8.78
N ALA A 161 -13.58 10.79 9.52
CA ALA A 161 -14.85 11.50 9.31
C ALA A 161 -15.02 12.66 10.30
N ALA A 162 -14.20 12.72 11.35
CA ALA A 162 -14.24 13.78 12.33
C ALA A 162 -13.61 15.08 11.77
N PRO A 163 -14.04 16.25 12.26
CA PRO A 163 -13.32 17.48 12.00
C PRO A 163 -11.93 17.45 12.63
N TRP A 164 -11.00 18.20 12.06
CA TRP A 164 -9.69 18.44 12.66
C TRP A 164 -9.85 19.05 14.07
N ASP A 165 -9.00 18.65 15.00
CA ASP A 165 -8.98 19.17 16.36
C ASP A 165 -8.77 20.69 16.35
N SER A 166 -9.75 21.43 16.86
CA SER A 166 -9.76 22.90 16.84
C SER A 166 -8.66 23.56 17.68
N SER A 167 -7.95 22.81 18.51
CA SER A 167 -6.86 23.33 19.35
C SER A 167 -5.51 23.44 18.63
N VAL A 168 -5.38 22.85 17.43
CA VAL A 168 -4.13 22.78 16.66
C VAL A 168 -4.36 23.15 15.19
N SER A 169 -3.30 23.54 14.49
CA SER A 169 -3.36 23.84 13.06
C SER A 169 -3.42 22.54 12.24
N SER A 170 -4.10 22.58 11.09
CA SER A 170 -4.09 21.52 10.09
C SER A 170 -3.00 21.71 9.03
N ASP A 171 -2.39 22.89 8.98
CA ASP A 171 -1.30 23.20 8.06
C ASP A 171 0.00 22.58 8.59
N PRO A 172 0.62 21.62 7.88
CA PRO A 172 1.84 20.96 8.34
C PRO A 172 3.06 21.88 8.44
N ASP A 173 3.02 23.09 7.87
CA ASP A 173 4.10 24.07 7.98
C ASP A 173 3.90 25.07 9.14
N ASP A 174 2.74 25.03 9.81
CA ASP A 174 2.44 25.88 10.96
C ASP A 174 3.16 25.38 12.23
N PRO A 175 3.82 26.25 13.02
CA PRO A 175 4.39 25.90 14.32
C PRO A 175 3.40 25.30 15.34
N HIS A 176 2.09 25.49 15.14
CA HIS A 176 1.01 24.93 15.96
C HIS A 176 0.35 23.70 15.31
N PHE A 177 0.93 23.16 14.25
CA PHE A 177 0.46 21.90 13.65
C PHE A 177 0.47 20.77 14.67
N SER A 178 -0.53 19.89 14.62
CA SER A 178 -0.45 18.56 15.20
C SER A 178 -1.42 17.64 14.49
N PHE A 179 -1.00 16.42 14.17
CA PHE A 179 -1.83 15.49 13.42
C PHE A 179 -3.11 15.15 14.19
N SER A 180 -4.26 15.40 13.58
CA SER A 180 -5.56 15.09 14.17
C SER A 180 -6.14 13.82 13.59
N TYR A 181 -6.72 12.99 14.46
CA TYR A 181 -7.54 11.86 14.06
C TYR A 181 -8.68 11.64 15.07
N ALA A 182 -9.87 11.34 14.57
CA ALA A 182 -11.10 11.21 15.35
C ALA A 182 -11.36 12.44 16.26
N GLY A 183 -10.99 13.64 15.77
CA GLY A 183 -11.16 14.91 16.49
C GLY A 183 -10.20 15.12 17.66
N THR A 184 -9.10 14.36 17.73
CA THR A 184 -8.06 14.49 18.76
C THR A 184 -6.70 14.68 18.11
N ALA A 185 -5.95 15.69 18.56
CA ALA A 185 -4.57 15.93 18.15
C ALA A 185 -3.58 14.96 18.81
N TYR A 186 -2.58 14.52 18.05
CA TYR A 186 -1.55 13.58 18.48
C TYR A 186 -0.15 14.06 18.09
N PHE A 187 0.76 14.07 19.07
CA PHE A 187 2.19 14.10 18.79
C PHE A 187 2.67 12.68 18.44
N ILE A 188 3.24 12.53 17.24
CA ILE A 188 3.59 11.23 16.68
C ILE A 188 5.09 10.99 16.76
N VAL A 189 5.46 9.81 17.23
CA VAL A 189 6.84 9.34 17.35
C VAL A 189 7.00 8.10 16.47
N GLY A 190 7.74 8.24 15.37
CA GLY A 190 8.16 7.12 14.53
C GLY A 190 9.40 6.41 15.10
N LEU A 191 9.40 5.08 15.06
CA LEU A 191 10.53 4.20 15.39
C LEU A 191 10.76 3.21 14.24
N HIS A 192 12.00 2.91 13.87
CA HIS A 192 12.32 1.91 12.84
C HIS A 192 13.76 1.38 12.92
N PRO A 193 14.07 0.22 12.29
CA PRO A 193 15.39 -0.42 12.43
C PRO A 193 16.54 0.40 11.86
N GLY A 194 16.27 1.13 10.78
CA GLY A 194 17.24 1.95 10.06
C GLY A 194 17.45 3.36 10.62
N SER A 195 16.95 3.67 11.82
CA SER A 195 17.09 5.02 12.37
C SER A 195 18.55 5.33 12.74
N ALA A 196 19.02 6.54 12.42
CA ALA A 196 20.34 7.00 12.86
C ALA A 196 20.39 7.28 14.37
N ARG A 197 19.23 7.39 15.04
CA ARG A 197 19.14 7.69 16.48
C ARG A 197 18.80 6.44 17.28
N LEU A 198 19.63 6.15 18.28
CA LEU A 198 19.46 4.97 19.14
C LEU A 198 18.12 4.98 19.88
N SER A 199 17.62 6.16 20.26
CA SER A 199 16.30 6.32 20.89
C SER A 199 15.11 6.07 19.95
N ARG A 200 15.36 5.93 18.65
CA ARG A 200 14.37 5.65 17.60
C ARG A 200 14.63 4.35 16.85
N GLN A 201 15.73 3.65 17.16
CA GLN A 201 16.15 2.41 16.51
C GLN A 201 15.45 1.19 17.12
N PHE A 202 14.22 0.90 16.66
CA PHE A 202 13.42 -0.23 17.11
C PHE A 202 13.35 -1.34 16.03
N PRO A 203 13.36 -2.65 16.37
CA PRO A 203 13.44 -3.74 15.37
C PRO A 203 12.25 -3.88 14.40
N TRP A 204 11.16 -3.15 14.64
CA TRP A 204 10.01 -3.06 13.74
C TRP A 204 9.66 -1.60 13.49
N PRO A 205 9.04 -1.26 12.34
CA PRO A 205 8.40 0.03 12.20
C PRO A 205 7.31 0.20 13.26
N ALA A 206 7.27 1.37 13.89
CA ALA A 206 6.24 1.72 14.85
C ALA A 206 5.85 3.19 14.72
N LEU A 207 4.57 3.47 14.93
CA LEU A 207 4.02 4.81 15.12
C LEU A 207 3.44 4.88 16.52
N VAL A 208 3.94 5.82 17.32
CA VAL A 208 3.48 6.03 18.69
C VAL A 208 2.71 7.34 18.75
N PHE A 209 1.41 7.24 18.99
CA PHE A 209 0.48 8.37 19.06
C PHE A 209 0.31 8.80 20.52
N ASN A 210 0.68 10.04 20.82
CA ASN A 210 0.58 10.63 22.15
C ASN A 210 -0.40 11.81 22.10
N PRO A 211 -1.54 11.78 22.82
CA PRO A 211 -2.52 12.86 22.79
C PRO A 211 -1.87 14.21 23.11
N HIS A 212 -2.07 15.20 22.25
CA HIS A 212 -1.43 16.51 22.37
C HIS A 212 -1.79 17.21 23.69
N ALA A 213 -3.06 17.11 24.11
CA ALA A 213 -3.58 17.69 25.34
C ALA A 213 -2.80 17.29 26.62
N GLN A 214 -2.12 16.13 26.63
CA GLN A 214 -1.32 15.73 27.78
C GLN A 214 -0.05 16.57 27.95
N PHE A 215 0.51 17.09 26.85
CA PHE A 215 1.65 17.99 26.89
C PHE A 215 1.24 19.39 27.33
N GLU A 216 0.07 19.86 26.90
CA GLU A 216 -0.49 21.15 27.35
C GLU A 216 -0.77 21.15 28.86
N ARG A 217 -1.34 20.07 29.41
CA ARG A 217 -1.48 19.91 30.89
C ARG A 217 -0.14 19.97 31.62
N LEU A 218 0.94 19.48 31.02
CA LEU A 218 2.29 19.57 31.61
C LEU A 218 2.84 20.99 31.56
N ARG A 219 2.54 21.76 30.51
CA ARG A 219 2.92 23.18 30.39
C ARG A 219 2.17 24.02 31.41
N GLU A 220 0.86 23.85 31.52
CA GLU A 220 0.02 24.56 32.50
C GLU A 220 0.49 24.32 33.95
N THR A 221 1.03 23.13 34.23
CA THR A 221 1.56 22.77 35.55
C THR A 221 3.05 23.09 35.74
N GLY A 222 3.72 23.69 34.75
CA GLY A 222 5.15 24.06 34.78
C GLY A 222 6.10 22.87 34.88
N LYS A 223 5.65 21.68 34.48
CA LYS A 223 6.42 20.43 34.54
C LYS A 223 7.08 20.08 33.20
N TYR A 224 6.63 20.69 32.12
CA TYR A 224 7.06 20.40 30.76
C TYR A 224 8.55 20.70 30.55
N GLU A 225 9.02 21.88 30.93
CA GLU A 225 10.41 22.33 30.73
C GLU A 225 11.38 21.44 31.50
N ARG A 226 11.00 21.05 32.72
CA ARG A 226 11.79 20.12 33.53
C ARG A 226 11.85 18.74 32.88
N MET A 227 10.74 18.24 32.36
CA MET A 227 10.68 16.97 31.64
C MET A 227 11.59 17.01 30.41
N GLN A 228 11.48 18.06 29.61
CA GLN A 228 12.28 18.27 28.40
C GLN A 228 13.78 18.34 28.72
N ALA A 229 14.18 19.06 29.78
CA ALA A 229 15.57 19.13 30.22
C ALA A 229 16.13 17.73 30.56
N VAL A 230 15.36 16.92 31.30
CA VAL A 230 15.75 15.54 31.64
C VAL A 230 15.88 14.67 30.40
N VAL A 231 14.96 14.78 29.44
CA VAL A 231 15.02 14.02 28.17
C VAL A 231 16.25 14.44 27.36
N ARG A 232 16.52 15.74 27.24
CA ARG A 232 17.70 16.28 26.53
C ARG A 232 19.01 15.80 27.14
N ASP A 233 19.11 15.77 28.47
CA ASP A 233 20.30 15.27 29.17
C ASP A 233 20.50 13.76 28.96
N LYS A 234 19.41 12.99 28.95
CA LYS A 234 19.45 11.55 28.66
C LYS A 234 19.80 11.24 27.20
N GLU A 235 19.29 12.01 26.23
CA GLU A 235 19.64 11.89 24.81
C GLU A 235 21.15 12.11 24.60
N ARG A 236 21.70 13.20 25.16
CA ARG A 236 23.14 13.46 25.10
C ARG A 236 23.95 12.33 25.73
N ALA A 237 23.48 11.78 26.85
CA ALA A 237 24.16 10.66 27.50
C ALA A 237 24.09 9.36 26.68
N LEU A 238 23.00 9.13 25.93
CA LEU A 238 22.81 7.94 25.11
C LEU A 238 23.62 8.00 23.81
N GLN A 239 23.61 9.13 23.11
CA GLN A 239 24.12 9.22 21.73
C GLN A 239 24.94 10.48 21.41
N GLY A 240 25.27 11.30 22.41
CA GLY A 240 26.25 12.38 22.31
C GLY A 240 25.70 13.75 21.89
N ASP A 241 24.51 13.81 21.31
CA ASP A 241 23.82 15.03 20.90
C ASP A 241 22.33 14.98 21.27
N ILE A 242 21.63 16.11 21.11
CA ILE A 242 20.17 16.16 21.34
C ILE A 242 19.48 15.80 20.04
N ASN A 243 18.38 15.06 20.12
CA ASN A 243 17.47 14.88 19.00
C ASN A 243 16.94 16.25 18.49
N PRO A 244 17.13 16.61 17.20
CA PRO A 244 16.52 17.80 16.61
C PRO A 244 14.99 17.84 16.76
N ALA A 245 14.34 16.68 16.90
CA ALA A 245 12.94 16.52 17.30
C ALA A 245 12.63 16.88 18.77
N LEU A 246 13.53 17.57 19.46
CA LEU A 246 13.33 18.14 20.78
C LEU A 246 13.71 19.62 20.80
N ASP A 247 13.85 20.26 19.63
CA ASP A 247 14.02 21.71 19.55
C ASP A 247 12.80 22.42 20.16
N ASP A 248 12.96 23.69 20.55
CA ASP A 248 11.94 24.40 21.32
C ASP A 248 10.59 24.41 20.58
N PHE A 249 9.61 23.67 21.12
CA PHE A 249 8.24 23.64 20.62
C PHE A 249 7.70 25.06 20.45
N GLY A 250 7.23 25.39 19.24
CA GLY A 250 6.70 26.70 18.88
C GLY A 250 7.59 27.54 17.94
N GLY A 251 8.83 27.10 17.66
CA GLY A 251 9.68 27.72 16.64
C GLY A 251 9.37 27.22 15.23
N ASP A 252 9.34 25.89 15.06
CA ASP A 252 9.09 25.18 13.81
C ASP A 252 7.97 24.14 14.00
N SER A 253 7.31 23.73 12.90
CA SER A 253 6.28 22.70 12.91
C SER A 253 6.77 21.36 13.48
N GLU A 254 5.94 20.72 14.33
CA GLU A 254 6.23 19.39 14.86
C GLU A 254 6.23 18.29 13.78
N ALA A 255 5.66 18.54 12.59
CA ALA A 255 5.68 17.60 11.47
C ALA A 255 7.11 17.12 11.16
N ARG A 256 8.09 18.04 11.24
CA ARG A 256 9.52 17.79 10.99
C ARG A 256 10.13 16.73 11.93
N GLN A 257 9.42 16.38 13.01
CA GLN A 257 9.90 15.56 14.10
C GLN A 257 9.36 14.12 14.07
N TYR A 258 8.30 13.87 13.29
CA TYR A 258 7.55 12.61 13.37
C TYR A 258 8.37 11.39 12.94
N SER A 259 9.12 11.49 11.84
CA SER A 259 9.95 10.39 11.33
C SER A 259 11.18 10.10 12.19
N GLY A 260 11.63 11.09 12.97
CA GLY A 260 12.90 11.04 13.70
C GLY A 260 14.14 11.27 12.84
N ARG A 261 13.99 11.48 11.52
CA ARG A 261 15.07 11.86 10.60
C ARG A 261 15.41 13.33 10.80
N GLN A 262 16.68 13.69 10.67
CA GLN A 262 17.06 15.10 10.53
C GLN A 262 16.72 15.57 9.11
N VAL A 263 15.79 16.51 9.01
CA VAL A 263 15.30 17.06 7.75
C VAL A 263 15.98 18.39 7.40
N GLU A 264 16.02 18.70 6.11
CA GLU A 264 16.64 19.90 5.53
C GLU A 264 15.82 21.17 5.88
N PRO A 265 16.42 22.38 5.92
CA PRO A 265 15.69 23.60 6.28
C PRO A 265 14.47 23.90 5.40
N ASP A 266 14.54 23.56 4.12
CA ASP A 266 13.48 23.72 3.11
C ASP A 266 12.55 22.50 3.00
N TRP A 267 12.65 21.54 3.92
CA TRP A 267 11.78 20.38 3.94
C TRP A 267 10.34 20.77 4.31
N HIS A 268 9.39 20.22 3.56
CA HIS A 268 7.95 20.33 3.82
C HIS A 268 7.36 18.94 4.01
N ALA A 269 6.37 18.82 4.89
CA ALA A 269 5.71 17.53 5.09
C ALA A 269 4.90 17.15 3.84
N PRO A 270 5.03 15.91 3.32
CA PRO A 270 4.20 15.42 2.23
C PRO A 270 2.81 15.03 2.74
N PHE A 271 2.06 16.00 3.26
CA PHE A 271 0.74 15.85 3.87
C PHE A 271 -0.21 16.92 3.33
N GLN A 272 -1.43 16.52 2.98
CA GLN A 272 -2.45 17.39 2.39
C GLN A 272 -3.70 17.42 3.28
N PRO A 273 -3.89 18.48 4.09
CA PRO A 273 -5.09 18.63 4.90
C PRO A 273 -6.33 18.87 4.02
N ARG A 274 -7.49 18.39 4.46
CA ARG A 274 -8.75 18.62 3.74
C ARG A 274 -9.12 20.10 3.89
N GLY A 275 -9.19 20.83 2.78
CA GLY A 275 -9.63 22.23 2.75
C GLY A 275 -8.62 23.25 2.20
N SER A 276 -7.44 22.84 1.73
CA SER A 276 -6.45 23.78 1.16
C SER A 276 -6.73 24.28 -0.27
N GLU A 277 -7.77 23.76 -0.96
CA GLU A 277 -8.13 24.15 -2.35
C GLU A 277 -9.44 24.97 -2.46
N ALA A 278 -9.75 25.82 -1.48
CA ALA A 278 -10.95 26.68 -1.54
C ALA A 278 -10.69 28.16 -1.88
N GLU A 279 -9.44 28.62 -2.02
CA GLU A 279 -9.14 30.04 -2.28
C GLU A 279 -7.93 30.25 -3.20
N ALA A 280 -8.06 29.97 -4.50
CA ALA A 280 -7.22 30.59 -5.55
C ALA A 280 -7.74 30.29 -6.97
N GLU A 281 -8.88 30.86 -7.35
CA GLU A 281 -9.14 31.16 -8.77
C GLU A 281 -8.68 32.60 -9.05
N ALA A 282 -7.71 32.77 -9.96
CA ALA A 282 -7.70 33.75 -11.06
C ALA A 282 -6.28 34.18 -11.48
N GLU A 283 -6.04 34.08 -12.79
CA GLU A 283 -5.15 34.88 -13.65
C GLU A 283 -3.74 34.37 -14.06
N ASP A 284 -3.65 34.17 -15.40
CA ASP A 284 -2.54 34.33 -16.36
C ASP A 284 -1.29 33.42 -16.37
N GLU A 285 -1.24 32.55 -17.39
CA GLU A 285 -0.01 32.19 -18.13
C GLU A 285 0.32 33.30 -19.17
N PRO A 286 1.54 33.42 -19.77
CA PRO A 286 2.71 32.53 -19.68
C PRO A 286 4.08 33.25 -19.52
N GLN A 287 5.12 32.52 -19.07
CA GLN A 287 6.40 32.29 -19.79
C GLN A 287 7.50 31.69 -18.89
N ALA A 288 7.94 30.48 -19.25
CA ALA A 288 9.25 29.90 -18.91
C ALA A 288 10.39 30.69 -19.64
N PRO A 289 11.70 30.58 -19.27
CA PRO A 289 12.34 29.39 -18.68
C PRO A 289 13.42 29.66 -17.61
N THR A 290 13.77 28.63 -16.81
CA THR A 290 15.16 28.14 -16.63
C THR A 290 15.27 27.09 -15.51
N GLY A 291 15.83 25.92 -15.85
CA GLY A 291 16.76 25.13 -15.01
C GLY A 291 16.25 24.52 -13.70
N GLY A 292 15.71 23.30 -13.77
CA GLY A 292 15.39 22.45 -12.62
C GLY A 292 15.45 20.95 -12.98
N CYS A 293 15.82 20.12 -12.00
CA CYS A 293 16.08 18.67 -12.08
C CYS A 293 14.85 17.85 -12.56
N PRO A 294 15.01 16.75 -13.34
CA PRO A 294 13.96 16.23 -14.25
C PRO A 294 12.85 15.36 -13.62
N TYR A 295 12.81 15.11 -12.32
CA TYR A 295 12.08 13.93 -11.79
C TYR A 295 10.79 14.18 -11.00
N HIS A 296 10.18 15.36 -11.07
CA HIS A 296 8.91 15.60 -10.39
C HIS A 296 7.93 16.43 -11.22
N SER A 297 7.46 15.87 -12.33
CA SER A 297 6.28 16.42 -13.01
C SER A 297 5.30 15.33 -13.44
N ARG A 298 4.09 15.43 -12.86
CA ARG A 298 2.80 14.92 -13.35
C ARG A 298 2.51 13.42 -13.17
N VAL A 299 2.03 13.04 -11.99
CA VAL A 299 0.97 12.01 -11.89
C VAL A 299 -0.36 12.75 -11.88
N THR A 300 -0.98 12.87 -13.05
CA THR A 300 -2.31 13.47 -13.25
C THR A 300 -3.41 12.50 -12.81
N ALA A 301 -4.34 12.99 -11.97
CA ALA A 301 -5.68 12.49 -11.66
C ALA A 301 -5.85 10.97 -11.48
N THR A 302 -6.29 10.53 -10.30
CA THR A 302 -6.67 9.14 -10.02
C THR A 302 -7.92 8.77 -10.83
N HIS A 303 -7.77 8.12 -12.00
CA HIS A 303 -8.87 7.73 -12.88
C HIS A 303 -9.49 6.39 -12.43
N VAL A 304 -10.10 6.38 -11.24
CA VAL A 304 -11.04 5.33 -10.87
C VAL A 304 -12.36 5.62 -11.57
N ILE A 305 -12.92 4.63 -12.26
CA ILE A 305 -14.22 4.80 -12.90
C ILE A 305 -15.19 3.69 -12.49
N GLU A 306 -16.47 4.04 -12.47
CA GLU A 306 -17.57 3.09 -12.31
C GLU A 306 -18.25 2.90 -13.67
N PRO A 307 -17.81 1.93 -14.49
CA PRO A 307 -18.32 1.76 -15.84
C PRO A 307 -19.76 1.28 -15.81
N ARG A 308 -20.61 1.93 -16.60
CA ARG A 308 -22.02 1.55 -16.77
C ARG A 308 -22.18 0.66 -18.00
N PRO A 309 -22.97 -0.42 -17.95
CA PRO A 309 -23.26 -1.24 -19.12
C PRO A 309 -23.79 -0.41 -20.30
N GLY A 310 -23.26 -0.68 -21.49
CA GLY A 310 -23.62 0.02 -22.74
C GLY A 310 -23.00 1.41 -22.92
N VAL A 311 -22.19 1.90 -21.97
CA VAL A 311 -21.44 3.15 -22.10
C VAL A 311 -20.01 2.84 -22.50
N ARG A 312 -19.50 3.55 -23.51
CA ARG A 312 -18.12 3.48 -23.96
C ARG A 312 -17.25 4.50 -23.26
N TYR A 313 -16.12 4.04 -22.73
CA TYR A 313 -15.10 4.83 -22.08
C TYR A 313 -13.83 4.82 -22.92
N ARG A 314 -13.09 5.93 -22.90
CA ARG A 314 -11.81 6.08 -23.59
C ARG A 314 -10.69 6.27 -22.58
N ILE A 315 -9.66 5.44 -22.70
CA ILE A 315 -8.38 5.57 -22.03
C ILE A 315 -7.46 6.37 -22.96
N PRO A 316 -7.10 7.62 -22.62
CA PRO A 316 -6.14 8.40 -23.40
C PRO A 316 -4.82 7.65 -23.61
N ARG A 317 -4.07 7.98 -24.68
CA ARG A 317 -2.73 7.41 -24.89
C ARG A 317 -1.87 7.60 -23.65
N GLN A 318 -1.01 6.61 -23.35
CA GLN A 318 -0.08 6.66 -22.22
C GLN A 318 -0.75 6.88 -20.86
N SER A 319 -1.99 6.46 -20.67
CA SER A 319 -2.71 6.54 -19.40
C SER A 319 -3.40 5.23 -19.05
N GLY A 320 -3.89 5.13 -17.83
CA GLY A 320 -4.61 3.95 -17.35
C GLY A 320 -5.77 4.30 -16.44
N VAL A 321 -6.65 3.32 -16.24
CA VAL A 321 -7.84 3.39 -15.39
C VAL A 321 -7.95 2.12 -14.57
N ALA A 322 -8.71 2.19 -13.48
CA ALA A 322 -9.12 1.01 -12.73
C ALA A 322 -10.60 1.05 -12.39
N PHE A 323 -11.23 -0.12 -12.33
CA PHE A 323 -12.65 -0.28 -12.02
C PHE A 323 -12.95 -1.67 -11.45
N ALA A 324 -14.07 -1.80 -10.76
CA ALA A 324 -14.61 -3.10 -10.36
C ALA A 324 -15.45 -3.72 -11.48
N ILE A 325 -15.40 -5.04 -11.61
CA ILE A 325 -16.27 -5.83 -12.46
C ILE A 325 -16.85 -7.01 -11.66
N GLU A 326 -18.13 -7.29 -11.88
CA GLU A 326 -18.83 -8.37 -11.20
C GLU A 326 -18.81 -9.66 -12.03
N ARG A 327 -18.85 -10.80 -11.35
CA ARG A 327 -18.95 -12.11 -11.99
C ARG A 327 -20.11 -12.14 -12.99
N GLY A 328 -19.83 -12.64 -14.19
CA GLY A 328 -20.80 -12.77 -15.27
C GLY A 328 -20.83 -11.58 -16.24
N GLN A 329 -20.36 -10.41 -15.82
CA GLN A 329 -20.28 -9.24 -16.71
C GLN A 329 -19.26 -9.47 -17.83
N LEU A 330 -19.53 -8.86 -18.99
CA LEU A 330 -18.70 -8.97 -20.18
C LEU A 330 -17.99 -7.64 -20.43
N LEU A 331 -16.65 -7.64 -20.34
CA LEU A 331 -15.81 -6.50 -20.65
C LEU A 331 -15.37 -6.57 -22.12
N ARG A 332 -15.67 -5.54 -22.90
CA ARG A 332 -15.17 -5.40 -24.27
C ARG A 332 -14.07 -4.34 -24.29
N ILE A 333 -12.91 -4.69 -24.83
CA ILE A 333 -11.74 -3.81 -25.03
C ILE A 333 -11.52 -3.66 -26.53
N ILE A 334 -11.38 -2.42 -26.99
CA ILE A 334 -11.44 -2.03 -28.39
C ILE A 334 -10.20 -1.18 -28.71
N ASP A 335 -9.56 -1.47 -29.83
CA ASP A 335 -8.52 -0.62 -30.40
C ASP A 335 -9.14 0.34 -31.44
N PRO A 336 -9.50 1.59 -31.06
CA PRO A 336 -10.30 2.46 -31.93
C PRO A 336 -9.53 2.95 -33.18
N GLU A 337 -8.20 2.93 -33.14
CA GLU A 337 -7.34 3.50 -34.18
C GLU A 337 -6.34 2.48 -34.77
N GLY A 338 -6.38 1.24 -34.30
CA GLY A 338 -5.54 0.14 -34.70
C GLY A 338 -4.11 0.26 -34.17
N ARG A 339 -3.44 -0.88 -34.04
CA ARG A 339 -2.06 -1.00 -33.58
C ARG A 339 -1.71 -0.40 -32.22
N GLN A 340 -2.68 -0.34 -31.30
CA GLN A 340 -2.46 0.02 -29.91
C GLN A 340 -2.63 -1.21 -29.00
N VAL A 341 -1.63 -1.48 -28.17
CA VAL A 341 -1.63 -2.51 -27.14
C VAL A 341 -2.34 -1.99 -25.89
N CYS A 342 -3.12 -2.86 -25.26
CA CYS A 342 -3.71 -2.65 -23.94
C CYS A 342 -3.16 -3.65 -22.94
N ASP A 343 -2.54 -3.19 -21.86
CA ASP A 343 -2.14 -4.08 -20.78
C ASP A 343 -3.31 -4.18 -19.79
N LEU A 344 -3.73 -5.41 -19.49
CA LEU A 344 -4.77 -5.73 -18.51
C LEU A 344 -4.14 -6.40 -17.29
N TYR A 345 -4.47 -5.88 -16.11
CA TYR A 345 -4.19 -6.52 -14.83
C TYR A 345 -5.49 -6.76 -14.07
N SER A 346 -5.61 -7.87 -13.35
CA SER A 346 -6.82 -8.18 -12.59
C SER A 346 -6.50 -8.86 -11.27
N LEU A 347 -7.28 -8.52 -10.24
CA LEU A 347 -7.20 -9.11 -8.91
C LEU A 347 -8.60 -9.45 -8.41
N ALA A 348 -8.73 -10.48 -7.59
CA ALA A 348 -10.00 -10.82 -6.96
C ALA A 348 -10.42 -9.70 -5.99
N ARG A 349 -11.65 -9.17 -6.14
CA ARG A 349 -12.13 -8.01 -5.37
C ARG A 349 -12.13 -8.25 -3.84
N GLY A 350 -12.33 -9.49 -3.40
CA GLY A 350 -12.33 -9.86 -1.98
C GLY A 350 -10.98 -10.32 -1.42
N GLU A 351 -9.96 -10.48 -2.27
CA GLU A 351 -8.64 -11.00 -1.89
C GLU A 351 -7.60 -10.54 -2.90
N LEU A 352 -7.02 -9.37 -2.67
CA LEU A 352 -6.10 -8.75 -3.64
C LEU A 352 -4.76 -9.50 -3.78
N ARG A 353 -4.48 -10.49 -2.94
CA ARG A 353 -3.35 -11.42 -3.18
C ARG A 353 -3.67 -12.48 -4.23
N GLU A 354 -4.94 -12.67 -4.57
CA GLU A 354 -5.36 -13.49 -5.69
C GLU A 354 -5.41 -12.61 -6.94
N HIS A 355 -4.47 -12.83 -7.86
CA HIS A 355 -4.27 -11.99 -9.03
C HIS A 355 -4.05 -12.82 -10.29
N LEU A 356 -4.21 -12.18 -11.45
CA LEU A 356 -3.98 -12.79 -12.75
C LEU A 356 -2.60 -13.46 -12.81
N SER A 357 -2.55 -14.70 -13.29
CA SER A 357 -1.33 -15.46 -13.47
C SER A 357 -1.14 -15.86 -14.92
N SER A 358 -0.15 -15.22 -15.57
CA SER A 358 0.32 -15.62 -16.89
C SER A 358 0.77 -17.08 -16.92
N GLY A 359 1.54 -17.51 -15.92
CA GLY A 359 2.08 -18.86 -15.84
C GLY A 359 0.99 -19.93 -15.81
N ARG A 360 -0.02 -19.77 -14.95
CA ARG A 360 -1.15 -20.72 -14.88
C ARG A 360 -1.98 -20.73 -16.15
N SER A 361 -2.20 -19.55 -16.73
CA SER A 361 -2.98 -19.43 -17.97
C SER A 361 -2.29 -20.12 -19.15
N ILE A 362 -0.97 -19.94 -19.30
CA ILE A 362 -0.19 -20.59 -20.35
C ILE A 362 -0.11 -22.12 -20.12
N ASP A 363 0.17 -22.53 -18.88
CA ASP A 363 0.29 -23.95 -18.50
C ASP A 363 -0.99 -24.72 -18.80
N TYR A 364 -2.15 -24.19 -18.40
CA TYR A 364 -3.43 -24.89 -18.60
C TYR A 364 -3.97 -24.81 -20.03
N ALA A 365 -3.59 -23.77 -20.79
CA ALA A 365 -3.94 -23.68 -22.20
C ALA A 365 -3.00 -24.52 -23.10
N ASP A 366 -1.86 -24.98 -22.57
CA ASP A 366 -0.78 -25.66 -23.31
C ASP A 366 -0.33 -24.89 -24.57
N LYS A 367 -0.40 -23.56 -24.51
CA LYS A 367 -0.01 -22.66 -25.60
C LYS A 367 0.27 -21.24 -25.10
N LEU A 368 1.08 -20.49 -25.85
CA LEU A 368 1.44 -19.11 -25.52
C LEU A 368 0.41 -18.07 -25.99
N TYR A 369 -0.33 -18.39 -27.05
CA TYR A 369 -1.28 -17.48 -27.68
C TYR A 369 -2.70 -17.90 -27.33
N LEU A 370 -3.26 -17.23 -26.33
CA LEU A 370 -4.64 -17.43 -25.88
C LEU A 370 -5.58 -16.51 -26.67
N SER A 371 -6.75 -17.04 -27.02
CA SER A 371 -7.79 -16.39 -27.83
C SER A 371 -9.17 -16.98 -27.48
N THR A 372 -10.18 -16.78 -28.33
CA THR A 372 -11.56 -17.25 -28.12
C THR A 372 -11.63 -18.68 -27.59
N GLY A 373 -12.32 -18.84 -26.47
CA GLY A 373 -12.55 -20.10 -25.76
C GLY A 373 -11.52 -20.42 -24.67
N ASP A 374 -10.38 -19.74 -24.64
CA ASP A 374 -9.38 -19.93 -23.59
C ASP A 374 -9.77 -19.21 -22.30
N VAL A 375 -9.20 -19.68 -21.18
CA VAL A 375 -9.46 -19.16 -19.83
C VAL A 375 -8.17 -18.59 -19.25
N LEU A 376 -8.25 -17.40 -18.67
CA LEU A 376 -7.19 -16.82 -17.87
C LEU A 376 -7.42 -17.13 -16.39
N TYR A 377 -6.36 -17.56 -15.72
CA TYR A 377 -6.41 -18.07 -14.35
C TYR A 377 -5.69 -17.15 -13.36
N SER A 378 -6.13 -17.19 -12.11
CA SER A 378 -5.44 -16.56 -11.00
C SER A 378 -4.20 -17.36 -10.58
N ASN A 379 -3.34 -16.74 -9.77
CA ASN A 379 -2.24 -17.42 -9.07
C ASN A 379 -2.71 -18.50 -8.08
N ARG A 380 -4.00 -18.56 -7.76
CA ARG A 380 -4.66 -19.61 -6.98
C ARG A 380 -5.43 -20.61 -7.84
N GLU A 381 -5.14 -20.65 -9.15
CA GLU A 381 -5.67 -21.63 -10.10
C GLU A 381 -7.20 -21.51 -10.33
N ARG A 382 -7.81 -20.38 -9.98
CA ARG A 382 -9.24 -20.12 -10.24
C ARG A 382 -9.44 -19.37 -11.54
N PRO A 383 -10.46 -19.69 -12.36
CA PRO A 383 -10.80 -18.91 -13.54
C PRO A 383 -11.10 -17.44 -13.16
N MET A 384 -10.50 -16.50 -13.91
CA MET A 384 -10.74 -15.06 -13.79
C MET A 384 -11.49 -14.53 -15.01
N TRP A 385 -11.04 -14.93 -16.20
CA TRP A 385 -11.64 -14.50 -17.46
C TRP A 385 -11.82 -15.68 -18.41
N THR A 386 -12.98 -15.77 -19.06
CA THR A 386 -13.10 -16.55 -20.31
C THR A 386 -13.04 -15.59 -21.50
N ILE A 387 -12.15 -15.88 -22.45
CA ILE A 387 -12.04 -15.10 -23.68
C ILE A 387 -13.22 -15.49 -24.60
N GLY A 388 -14.09 -14.53 -24.87
CA GLY A 388 -15.22 -14.65 -25.79
C GLY A 388 -14.79 -14.30 -27.21
N ARG A 389 -15.44 -13.31 -27.82
CA ARG A 389 -15.05 -12.79 -29.13
C ARG A 389 -13.63 -12.20 -29.07
N ASP A 390 -12.82 -12.51 -30.07
CA ASP A 390 -11.50 -11.92 -30.28
C ASP A 390 -11.27 -11.78 -31.80
N ASP A 391 -11.17 -10.54 -32.26
CA ASP A 391 -11.00 -10.24 -33.69
C ASP A 391 -9.53 -10.38 -34.15
N VAL A 392 -8.56 -10.46 -33.23
CA VAL A 392 -7.12 -10.36 -33.52
C VAL A 392 -6.40 -11.69 -33.32
N GLY A 393 -6.72 -12.44 -32.26
CA GLY A 393 -6.12 -13.75 -31.99
C GLY A 393 -4.64 -13.71 -31.60
N ARG A 394 -4.12 -12.54 -31.24
CA ARG A 394 -2.70 -12.33 -30.91
C ARG A 394 -2.55 -11.39 -29.72
N HIS A 395 -2.19 -12.00 -28.59
CA HIS A 395 -2.00 -11.35 -27.30
C HIS A 395 -0.79 -11.99 -26.61
N ASP A 396 -0.14 -11.25 -25.72
CA ASP A 396 1.02 -11.73 -24.98
C ASP A 396 0.74 -11.82 -23.48
N LEU A 397 1.36 -12.81 -22.83
CA LEU A 397 1.32 -13.02 -21.38
C LEU A 397 2.73 -13.10 -20.78
N VAL A 398 3.78 -13.04 -21.60
CA VAL A 398 5.15 -13.30 -21.18
C VAL A 398 5.86 -12.02 -20.75
N LEU A 399 5.63 -10.92 -21.46
CA LEU A 399 6.25 -9.64 -21.12
C LEU A 399 5.50 -8.94 -20.00
N THR A 400 6.27 -8.28 -19.13
CA THR A 400 5.76 -7.44 -18.05
C THR A 400 5.38 -6.06 -18.57
N PRO A 401 4.51 -5.31 -17.88
CA PRO A 401 4.21 -3.93 -18.25
C PRO A 401 5.49 -3.11 -18.33
N CYS A 402 5.57 -2.18 -19.28
CA CYS A 402 6.71 -1.27 -19.35
C CYS A 402 6.80 -0.44 -18.06
N SER A 403 8.02 -0.18 -17.60
CA SER A 403 8.28 0.49 -16.32
C SER A 403 9.39 1.54 -16.46
N PRO A 404 9.49 2.50 -15.52
CA PRO A 404 10.55 3.51 -15.54
C PRO A 404 11.94 2.88 -15.53
N GLU A 405 12.10 1.80 -14.76
CA GLU A 405 13.37 1.07 -14.66
C GLU A 405 13.72 0.33 -15.96
N MET A 406 12.73 -0.22 -16.66
CA MET A 406 12.94 -0.85 -17.97
C MET A 406 13.46 0.19 -18.98
N TYR A 407 12.86 1.38 -19.03
CA TYR A 407 13.31 2.43 -19.94
C TYR A 407 14.73 2.91 -19.63
N ARG A 408 15.07 3.09 -18.33
CA ARG A 408 16.45 3.38 -17.91
C ARG A 408 17.44 2.32 -18.42
N ARG A 409 17.13 1.04 -18.21
CA ARG A 409 18.05 -0.06 -18.55
C ARG A 409 18.20 -0.31 -20.04
N LEU A 410 17.10 -0.28 -20.78
CA LEU A 410 17.07 -0.73 -22.17
C LEU A 410 17.23 0.40 -23.18
N ARG A 411 16.81 1.62 -22.82
CA ARG A 411 16.86 2.79 -23.72
C ARG A 411 17.85 3.86 -23.26
N GLY A 412 18.28 3.80 -22.00
CA GLY A 412 19.14 4.83 -21.41
C GLY A 412 18.38 6.12 -21.08
N ASP A 413 17.05 6.06 -21.03
CA ASP A 413 16.21 7.19 -20.64
C ASP A 413 16.48 7.56 -19.18
N ASP A 414 16.19 8.81 -18.80
CA ASP A 414 15.88 9.07 -17.40
C ASP A 414 14.48 8.44 -17.18
N GLY A 415 14.17 7.64 -16.17
CA GLY A 415 12.82 7.07 -15.97
C GLY A 415 11.63 8.06 -15.80
N THR A 416 11.55 9.17 -16.55
CA THR A 416 10.41 10.10 -16.63
C THR A 416 9.41 9.71 -17.71
N HIS A 417 9.79 8.82 -18.63
CA HIS A 417 8.92 8.34 -19.69
C HIS A 417 7.67 7.65 -19.12
N PRO A 418 6.44 8.02 -19.53
CA PRO A 418 5.22 7.35 -19.09
C PRO A 418 5.28 5.84 -19.32
N SER A 419 4.72 5.05 -18.41
CA SER A 419 4.89 3.61 -18.40
C SER A 419 3.61 2.90 -17.94
N CYS A 420 3.35 1.70 -18.47
CA CYS A 420 2.18 0.90 -18.12
C CYS A 420 2.15 0.59 -16.63
N TYR A 421 3.31 0.31 -16.03
CA TYR A 421 3.40 0.08 -14.59
C TYR A 421 2.88 1.26 -13.79
N GLU A 422 3.31 2.49 -14.08
CA GLU A 422 2.81 3.69 -13.40
C GLU A 422 1.33 3.97 -13.71
N ASN A 423 0.92 3.74 -14.96
CA ASN A 423 -0.47 3.91 -15.40
C ASN A 423 -1.44 2.92 -14.74
N LEU A 424 -0.96 1.76 -14.32
CA LEU A 424 -1.72 0.78 -13.54
C LEU A 424 -1.63 1.09 -12.04
N ARG A 425 -0.43 1.44 -11.54
CA ARG A 425 -0.17 1.72 -10.12
C ARG A 425 -1.09 2.78 -9.55
N GLY A 426 -1.23 3.93 -10.23
CA GLY A 426 -2.04 5.04 -9.73
C GLY A 426 -3.52 4.65 -9.52
N PRO A 427 -4.23 4.22 -10.58
CA PRO A 427 -5.64 3.85 -10.47
C PRO A 427 -5.90 2.62 -9.58
N LEU A 428 -5.05 1.58 -9.66
CA LEU A 428 -5.25 0.36 -8.86
C LEU A 428 -5.00 0.59 -7.36
N ALA A 429 -4.17 1.57 -6.98
CA ALA A 429 -3.95 1.93 -5.59
C ALA A 429 -5.26 2.34 -4.88
N ALA A 430 -6.20 2.94 -5.60
CA ALA A 430 -7.50 3.31 -5.04
C ALA A 430 -8.38 2.10 -4.65
N PHE A 431 -8.06 0.91 -5.18
CA PHE A 431 -8.68 -0.35 -4.77
C PHE A 431 -7.84 -1.10 -3.72
N GLY A 432 -6.79 -0.48 -3.18
CA GLY A 432 -5.89 -1.10 -2.19
C GLY A 432 -4.86 -2.05 -2.81
N VAL A 433 -4.59 -1.96 -4.12
CA VAL A 433 -3.58 -2.77 -4.79
C VAL A 433 -2.20 -2.14 -4.60
N GLU A 434 -1.32 -2.86 -3.94
CA GLU A 434 0.07 -2.44 -3.75
C GLU A 434 0.85 -2.46 -5.07
N ALA A 435 1.77 -1.52 -5.25
CA ALA A 435 2.55 -1.38 -6.49
C ALA A 435 3.33 -2.67 -6.84
N ASP A 436 3.97 -3.30 -5.84
CA ASP A 436 4.72 -4.54 -6.00
C ASP A 436 3.82 -5.76 -6.31
N SER A 437 2.51 -5.63 -6.10
CA SER A 437 1.55 -6.65 -6.50
C SER A 437 1.23 -6.59 -7.98
N ILE A 438 1.63 -5.54 -8.73
CA ILE A 438 1.41 -5.44 -10.17
C ILE A 438 2.48 -6.28 -10.89
N GLY A 439 2.09 -7.51 -11.20
CA GLY A 439 2.93 -8.48 -11.90
C GLY A 439 2.77 -8.44 -13.42
N SER A 440 2.92 -9.60 -14.05
CA SER A 440 2.67 -9.77 -15.48
C SER A 440 1.22 -9.46 -15.83
N THR A 441 1.04 -8.79 -16.96
CA THR A 441 -0.25 -8.38 -17.51
C THR A 441 -0.67 -9.31 -18.65
N PHE A 442 -1.96 -9.30 -18.97
CA PHE A 442 -2.43 -9.76 -20.27
C PHE A 442 -2.30 -8.61 -21.27
N ASN A 443 -1.32 -8.71 -22.16
CA ASN A 443 -0.96 -7.68 -23.13
C ASN A 443 -1.80 -7.87 -24.40
N ILE A 444 -2.99 -7.29 -24.38
CA ILE A 444 -3.98 -7.42 -25.44
C ILE A 444 -3.48 -6.70 -26.70
N PHE A 445 -3.59 -7.38 -27.86
CA PHE A 445 -3.13 -6.97 -29.19
C PHE A 445 -1.61 -7.01 -29.40
N MET A 446 -0.83 -7.30 -28.36
CA MET A 446 0.63 -7.36 -28.47
C MET A 446 1.09 -8.61 -29.25
N ASP A 447 1.91 -8.42 -30.30
CA ASP A 447 2.48 -9.51 -31.09
C ASP A 447 3.93 -9.80 -30.66
N VAL A 448 4.09 -10.77 -29.76
CA VAL A 448 5.40 -11.29 -29.34
C VAL A 448 5.67 -12.63 -30.05
N ARG A 449 6.82 -12.73 -30.70
CA ARG A 449 7.25 -13.91 -31.47
C ARG A 449 8.48 -14.53 -30.87
N PHE A 450 8.53 -15.85 -30.92
CA PHE A 450 9.59 -16.66 -30.33
C PHE A 450 10.29 -17.46 -31.42
N ASP A 451 11.62 -17.39 -31.42
CA ASP A 451 12.43 -18.29 -32.24
C ASP A 451 12.42 -19.70 -31.62
N PRO A 452 11.96 -20.74 -32.34
CA PRO A 452 11.77 -22.07 -31.77
C PRO A 452 13.09 -22.80 -31.46
N ALA A 453 14.22 -22.35 -32.02
CA ALA A 453 15.51 -22.99 -31.80
C ALA A 453 16.27 -22.37 -30.62
N THR A 454 16.12 -21.06 -30.40
CA THR A 454 16.91 -20.27 -29.45
C THR A 454 16.08 -19.73 -28.28
N GLY A 455 14.75 -19.75 -28.39
CA GLY A 455 13.85 -19.12 -27.43
C GLY A 455 13.87 -17.58 -27.46
N LYS A 456 14.56 -16.97 -28.43
CA LYS A 456 14.68 -15.52 -28.51
C LYS A 456 13.33 -14.87 -28.80
N MET A 457 12.99 -13.87 -28.00
CA MET A 457 11.78 -13.07 -28.15
C MET A 457 12.00 -11.87 -29.07
N THR A 458 10.99 -11.55 -29.88
CA THR A 458 10.92 -10.34 -30.71
C THR A 458 9.52 -9.75 -30.66
N ILE A 459 9.43 -8.43 -30.66
CA ILE A 459 8.16 -7.71 -30.67
C ILE A 459 7.89 -7.29 -32.11
N ALA A 460 6.79 -7.77 -32.68
CA ALA A 460 6.31 -7.40 -34.00
C ALA A 460 5.23 -6.30 -33.88
N PRO A 461 4.95 -5.56 -34.97
CA PRO A 461 3.82 -4.63 -34.99
C PRO A 461 2.51 -5.36 -34.64
N PRO A 462 1.65 -4.79 -33.77
CA PRO A 462 0.35 -5.36 -33.48
C PRO A 462 -0.47 -5.59 -34.75
N ALA A 463 -1.23 -6.69 -34.77
CA ALA A 463 -2.06 -7.06 -35.90
C ALA A 463 -3.43 -6.36 -35.90
N SER A 464 -3.81 -5.70 -34.80
CA SER A 464 -5.10 -5.01 -34.65
C SER A 464 -5.32 -3.92 -35.71
N ALA A 465 -6.48 -3.96 -36.34
CA ALA A 465 -7.05 -2.90 -37.15
C ALA A 465 -7.95 -1.98 -36.30
N ALA A 466 -8.26 -0.80 -36.84
CA ALA A 466 -9.16 0.13 -36.18
C ALA A 466 -10.57 -0.48 -36.01
N GLY A 467 -11.03 -0.53 -34.77
CA GLY A 467 -12.31 -1.10 -34.37
C GLY A 467 -12.26 -2.56 -33.94
N ASP A 468 -11.12 -3.25 -34.08
CA ASP A 468 -10.95 -4.62 -33.59
C ASP A 468 -11.10 -4.66 -32.07
N CYS A 469 -11.68 -5.75 -31.56
CA CYS A 469 -11.95 -5.89 -30.14
C CYS A 469 -11.71 -7.30 -29.61
N ILE A 470 -11.62 -7.39 -28.28
CA ILE A 470 -11.69 -8.63 -27.51
C ILE A 470 -12.77 -8.48 -26.43
N GLU A 471 -13.48 -9.56 -26.15
CA GLU A 471 -14.50 -9.65 -25.11
C GLU A 471 -14.07 -10.67 -24.05
N LEU A 472 -14.13 -10.28 -22.79
CA LEU A 472 -13.71 -11.08 -21.64
C LEU A 472 -14.88 -11.20 -20.67
N ARG A 473 -15.37 -12.43 -20.45
CA ARG A 473 -16.39 -12.69 -19.44
C ARG A 473 -15.72 -12.86 -18.08
N ALA A 474 -16.16 -12.09 -17.09
CA ALA A 474 -15.67 -12.22 -15.71
C ALA A 474 -16.18 -13.53 -15.09
N GLU A 475 -15.28 -14.37 -14.58
CA GLU A 475 -15.62 -15.63 -13.89
C GLU A 475 -15.81 -15.44 -12.38
N MET A 476 -15.38 -14.29 -11.87
CA MET A 476 -15.44 -13.89 -10.48
C MET A 476 -15.47 -12.37 -10.37
N ASP A 477 -15.77 -11.86 -9.17
CA ASP A 477 -15.70 -10.43 -8.89
C ASP A 477 -14.24 -9.98 -8.82
N MET A 478 -13.91 -8.94 -9.59
CA MET A 478 -12.53 -8.48 -9.74
C MET A 478 -12.40 -6.96 -9.68
N VAL A 479 -11.19 -6.54 -9.34
CA VAL A 479 -10.66 -5.21 -9.66
C VAL A 479 -9.83 -5.36 -10.93
N VAL A 480 -10.06 -4.48 -11.90
CA VAL A 480 -9.41 -4.51 -13.21
C VAL A 480 -8.67 -3.19 -13.44
N GLY A 481 -7.41 -3.29 -13.86
CA GLY A 481 -6.62 -2.16 -14.36
C GLY A 481 -6.40 -2.32 -15.85
N LEU A 482 -6.65 -1.25 -16.61
CA LEU A 482 -6.39 -1.18 -18.05
C LEU A 482 -5.49 0.03 -18.35
N THR A 483 -4.53 -0.13 -19.26
CA THR A 483 -3.70 0.98 -19.74
C THR A 483 -3.59 0.95 -21.26
N ALA A 484 -3.61 2.13 -21.88
CA ALA A 484 -3.14 2.30 -23.25
C ALA A 484 -1.60 2.31 -23.21
N CYS A 485 -0.98 1.23 -23.70
CA CYS A 485 0.45 0.98 -23.54
C CYS A 485 1.32 2.16 -23.97
N SER A 486 2.30 2.50 -23.13
CA SER A 486 3.14 3.69 -23.32
C SER A 486 4.39 3.48 -24.19
N SER A 487 4.63 2.26 -24.70
CA SER A 487 5.86 1.94 -25.43
C SER A 487 5.68 2.03 -26.94
N GLU A 488 6.48 2.85 -27.62
CA GLU A 488 6.45 2.97 -29.08
C GLU A 488 6.85 1.68 -29.78
N VAL A 489 7.77 0.91 -29.17
CA VAL A 489 8.26 -0.36 -29.71
C VAL A 489 7.14 -1.39 -29.83
N THR A 490 6.22 -1.42 -28.87
CA THR A 490 5.09 -2.36 -28.87
C THR A 490 3.92 -1.85 -29.71
N ASN A 491 3.84 -0.54 -29.96
CA ASN A 491 2.74 0.12 -30.69
C ASN A 491 3.15 0.60 -32.09
N ALA A 492 4.08 -0.10 -32.75
CA ALA A 492 4.53 0.20 -34.12
C ALA A 492 4.96 1.67 -34.35
N GLY A 493 5.52 2.31 -33.34
CA GLY A 493 6.01 3.69 -33.38
C GLY A 493 4.99 4.78 -33.07
N SER A 494 3.73 4.45 -32.77
CA SER A 494 2.66 5.45 -32.57
C SER A 494 1.80 5.11 -31.36
N LEU A 495 1.62 6.07 -30.44
CA LEU A 495 0.85 5.91 -29.20
C LEU A 495 -0.55 6.52 -29.35
N LYS A 496 -1.57 5.71 -29.06
CA LYS A 496 -2.98 5.96 -29.36
C LYS A 496 -3.87 5.57 -28.16
N PRO A 497 -5.15 5.97 -28.13
CA PRO A 497 -6.07 5.59 -27.06
C PRO A 497 -6.52 4.12 -27.17
N ILE A 498 -7.08 3.61 -26.07
CA ILE A 498 -7.86 2.36 -26.01
C ILE A 498 -9.28 2.70 -25.57
N ASP A 499 -10.28 2.03 -26.13
CA ASP A 499 -11.66 2.12 -25.67
C ASP A 499 -12.07 0.85 -24.92
N PHE A 500 -13.01 0.98 -23.98
CA PHE A 500 -13.65 -0.17 -23.37
C PHE A 500 -15.09 0.10 -22.97
N GLU A 501 -15.86 -0.96 -22.79
CA GLU A 501 -17.26 -0.92 -22.35
C GLU A 501 -17.65 -2.21 -21.63
N LEU A 502 -18.58 -2.12 -20.67
CA LEU A 502 -19.30 -3.30 -20.20
C LEU A 502 -20.46 -3.57 -21.17
N VAL A 503 -20.52 -4.77 -21.73
CA VAL A 503 -21.59 -5.15 -22.67
C VAL A 503 -22.88 -5.39 -21.87
N PRO A 504 -24.03 -4.81 -22.27
CA PRO A 504 -25.32 -5.11 -21.65
C PRO A 504 -25.67 -6.59 -21.77
N GLU A 505 -26.37 -7.13 -20.76
CA GLU A 505 -26.93 -8.49 -20.80
C GLU A 505 -27.96 -8.71 -21.91
#